data_AF-R8MEW7-F1
#
_entry.id   AF-R8MEW7-F1
#
_cell.length_a   1.000
_cell.length_b   1.000
_cell.length_c   1.000
_cell.angle_alpha   90.00
_cell.angle_beta   90.00
_cell.angle_gamma   90.00
#
_symmetry.space_group_name_H-M   'P 1'
#
loop_
_entity.id
_entity.type
_entity.pdbx_description
1 polymer ?
#
loop_
_entity_poly.entity_id
_entity_poly.type
_entity_poly.pdbx_seq_one_letter_code
_entity_poly.pdbx_strand_id
1 'polypeptide(L)'
;MGKKKKSKNQVPEKTVQDLIPVRNIYNEMIETLDNRIIKILSVSAVNTTLMSYAEEREVLANYEIFLKSLDKPIQINRTSIPVNLTDYINHFKENYFSSTNKFKRKMQQSYIWYAKNIQDDKDMIRRSRLIVIDESFTDEKSKEEAIKKLRHRTSDIKVKVEEMLQSPKLEASELTNEELKNYIHMSFDYENAQINSMEEEVSIPYQIGTRSLLQSVEKLKAEGKFEYY
;
A
#
# COMPACT_ATOMS: atom_id res chain seq x y z
N MET A 1 -38.22 49.92 11.54
CA MET A 1 -38.17 48.63 12.27
C MET A 1 -38.27 47.51 11.24
N GLY A 2 -37.23 46.71 11.05
CA GLY A 2 -37.22 45.63 10.05
C GLY A 2 -35.90 44.86 10.12
N LYS A 3 -35.82 43.94 11.09
CA LYS A 3 -34.59 43.19 11.41
C LYS A 3 -34.20 42.26 10.25
N LYS A 4 -32.97 42.42 9.73
CA LYS A 4 -32.28 41.44 8.87
C LYS A 4 -32.24 40.08 9.58
N LYS A 5 -32.86 39.05 8.99
CA LYS A 5 -32.71 37.66 9.43
C LYS A 5 -31.28 37.18 9.09
N LYS A 6 -30.53 36.79 10.12
CA LYS A 6 -29.23 36.13 10.02
C LYS A 6 -29.38 34.82 9.25
N SER A 7 -28.55 34.61 8.22
CA SER A 7 -28.39 33.32 7.54
C SER A 7 -27.87 32.29 8.54
N LYS A 8 -28.57 31.16 8.65
CA LYS A 8 -28.17 30.01 9.47
C LYS A 8 -26.76 29.55 9.05
N ASN A 9 -25.87 29.38 10.02
CA ASN A 9 -24.64 28.60 9.86
C ASN A 9 -25.01 27.20 9.36
N GLN A 10 -24.80 26.94 8.07
CA GLN A 10 -24.76 25.59 7.55
C GLN A 10 -23.41 25.01 7.98
N VAL A 11 -23.45 23.99 8.83
CA VAL A 11 -22.27 23.15 9.06
C VAL A 11 -21.91 22.56 7.69
N PRO A 12 -20.70 22.76 7.17
CA PRO A 12 -20.34 22.18 5.88
C PRO A 12 -20.51 20.66 5.97
N GLU A 13 -21.28 20.09 5.05
CA GLU A 13 -21.40 18.63 4.92
C GLU A 13 -19.98 18.08 4.72
N LYS A 14 -19.49 17.34 5.72
CA LYS A 14 -18.22 16.64 5.62
C LYS A 14 -18.43 15.48 4.66
N THR A 15 -17.67 15.47 3.58
CA THR A 15 -17.65 14.32 2.67
C THR A 15 -16.88 13.19 3.35
N VAL A 16 -17.17 11.92 3.03
CA VAL A 16 -16.40 10.76 3.54
C VAL A 16 -14.90 10.93 3.29
N GLN A 17 -14.53 11.62 2.21
CA GLN A 17 -13.14 11.96 1.86
C GLN A 17 -12.47 12.90 2.88
N ASP A 18 -13.23 13.78 3.54
CA ASP A 18 -12.71 14.68 4.59
C ASP A 18 -12.42 13.94 5.92
N LEU A 19 -12.87 12.68 6.05
CA LEU A 19 -12.59 11.83 7.20
C LEU A 19 -11.24 11.10 7.10
N ILE A 20 -10.64 11.04 5.91
CA ILE A 20 -9.35 10.39 5.70
C ILE A 20 -8.25 11.40 6.08
N PRO A 21 -7.44 11.16 7.13
CA PRO A 21 -6.48 12.13 7.65
C PRO A 21 -5.17 12.18 6.82
N VAL A 22 -5.27 12.00 5.51
CA VAL A 22 -4.15 12.03 4.56
C VAL A 22 -4.17 13.37 3.86
N ARG A 23 -3.04 14.07 3.81
CA ARG A 23 -2.88 15.32 3.06
C ARG A 23 -2.42 15.07 1.64
N ASN A 24 -1.41 14.23 1.48
CA ASN A 24 -0.83 13.90 0.17
C ASN A 24 -0.04 12.59 0.23
N ILE A 25 0.12 11.93 -0.92
CA ILE A 25 0.99 10.76 -1.09
C ILE A 25 2.02 11.13 -2.16
N TYR A 26 3.30 11.16 -1.79
CA TYR A 26 4.39 11.49 -2.71
C TYR A 26 5.70 10.90 -2.20
N ASN A 27 6.66 10.66 -3.11
CA ASN A 27 7.98 10.10 -2.77
C ASN A 27 7.91 8.83 -1.88
N GLU A 28 6.92 7.96 -2.09
CA GLU A 28 6.68 6.73 -1.33
C GLU A 28 6.41 7.00 0.15
N MET A 29 5.82 8.15 0.43
CA MET A 29 5.47 8.60 1.77
C MET A 29 4.05 9.14 1.79
N ILE A 30 3.38 8.93 2.92
CA ILE A 30 2.08 9.51 3.23
C ILE A 30 2.33 10.71 4.13
N GLU A 31 1.86 11.87 3.73
CA GLU A 31 1.78 13.03 4.59
C GLU A 31 0.38 13.13 5.17
N THR A 32 0.27 13.24 6.48
CA THR A 32 -1.01 13.33 7.19
C THR A 32 -1.40 14.77 7.52
N LEU A 33 -2.69 15.00 7.82
CA LEU A 33 -3.20 16.33 8.17
C LEU A 33 -2.67 16.86 9.52
N ASP A 34 -2.15 15.96 10.37
CA ASP A 34 -1.59 16.29 11.68
C ASP A 34 -0.05 16.47 11.66
N ASN A 35 0.50 16.77 10.48
CA ASN A 35 1.92 17.03 10.25
C ASN A 35 2.83 15.85 10.63
N ARG A 36 2.46 14.64 10.19
CA ARG A 36 3.36 13.48 10.21
C ARG A 36 3.65 13.02 8.79
N ILE A 37 4.83 12.44 8.64
CA ILE A 37 5.24 11.75 7.42
C ILE A 37 5.41 10.29 7.78
N ILE A 38 4.74 9.45 7.02
CA ILE A 38 4.67 8.02 7.23
C ILE A 38 5.30 7.32 6.04
N LYS A 39 6.16 6.35 6.32
CA LYS A 39 6.66 5.39 5.32
C LYS A 39 6.32 3.98 5.79
N ILE A 40 5.95 3.13 4.84
CA ILE A 40 5.48 1.76 5.12
C ILE A 40 6.43 0.78 4.43
N LEU A 41 6.85 -0.25 5.19
CA LEU A 41 7.61 -1.39 4.70
C LEU A 41 6.71 -2.63 4.66
N SER A 42 6.71 -3.35 3.55
CA SER A 42 6.14 -4.69 3.43
C SER A 42 7.21 -5.72 3.79
N VAL A 43 6.85 -6.66 4.67
CA VAL A 43 7.76 -7.72 5.14
C VAL A 43 7.21 -9.10 4.79
N SER A 44 8.08 -9.93 4.25
CA SER A 44 7.82 -11.31 3.88
C SER A 44 7.53 -12.23 5.09
N ALA A 45 7.19 -13.49 4.79
CA ALA A 45 6.86 -14.52 5.78
C ALA A 45 7.97 -15.51 5.98
N VAL A 46 8.04 -16.03 7.20
CA VAL A 46 8.69 -17.31 7.47
C VAL A 46 7.67 -18.27 8.06
N ASN A 47 7.72 -19.54 7.63
CA ASN A 47 6.88 -20.61 8.16
C ASN A 47 7.57 -21.25 9.36
N THR A 48 7.04 -21.03 10.56
CA THR A 48 7.57 -21.61 11.80
C THR A 48 7.00 -22.99 12.11
N THR A 49 5.92 -23.41 11.44
CA THR A 49 5.22 -24.68 11.75
C THR A 49 6.06 -25.91 11.45
N LEU A 50 6.96 -25.82 10.47
CA LEU A 50 7.84 -26.91 10.04
C LEU A 50 9.22 -26.85 10.68
N MET A 51 9.45 -25.90 11.59
CA MET A 51 10.73 -25.72 12.27
C MET A 51 10.85 -26.68 13.46
N SER A 52 12.08 -27.04 13.79
CA SER A 52 12.39 -27.69 15.07
C SER A 52 12.25 -26.70 16.23
N TYR A 53 12.12 -27.23 17.44
CA TYR A 53 12.01 -26.39 18.65
C TYR A 53 13.21 -25.47 18.89
N ALA A 54 14.41 -25.92 18.49
CA ALA A 54 15.63 -25.11 18.62
C ALA A 54 15.60 -23.92 17.63
N GLU A 55 15.23 -24.16 16.38
CA GLU A 55 15.10 -23.12 15.35
C GLU A 55 13.99 -22.12 15.70
N GLU A 56 12.84 -22.60 16.17
CA GLU A 56 11.74 -21.71 16.60
C GLU A 56 12.19 -20.79 17.74
N ARG A 57 12.93 -21.31 18.73
CA ARG A 57 13.50 -20.49 19.82
C ARG A 57 14.51 -19.47 19.31
N GLU A 58 15.34 -19.84 18.34
CA GLU A 58 16.29 -18.92 17.72
C GLU A 58 15.58 -17.77 17.00
N VAL A 59 14.53 -18.07 16.22
CA VAL A 59 13.69 -17.06 15.54
C VAL A 59 13.08 -16.09 16.56
N LEU A 60 12.54 -16.59 17.67
CA LEU A 60 11.95 -15.76 18.72
C LEU A 60 13.00 -14.90 19.45
N ALA A 61 14.18 -15.45 19.73
CA ALA A 61 15.28 -14.72 20.35
C ALA A 61 15.80 -13.60 19.43
N ASN A 62 15.95 -13.87 18.14
CA ASN A 62 16.35 -12.86 17.15
C ASN A 62 15.28 -11.78 16.99
N TYR A 63 14.00 -12.15 17.05
CA TYR A 63 12.91 -11.17 17.06
C TYR A 63 12.94 -10.28 18.31
N GLU A 64 13.26 -10.83 19.49
CA GLU A 64 13.47 -10.03 20.70
C GLU A 64 14.65 -9.06 20.56
N ILE A 65 15.77 -9.50 19.98
CA ILE A 65 16.94 -8.65 19.70
C ILE A 65 16.55 -7.52 18.74
N PHE A 66 15.81 -7.84 17.67
CA PHE A 66 15.28 -6.85 16.74
C PHE A 66 14.45 -5.79 17.46
N LEU A 67 13.48 -6.20 18.29
CA LEU A 67 12.63 -5.26 19.05
C LEU A 67 13.45 -4.37 19.99
N LYS A 68 14.48 -4.92 20.65
CA LYS A 68 15.38 -4.16 21.53
C LYS A 68 16.27 -3.18 20.76
N SER A 69 16.55 -3.44 19.49
CA SER A 69 17.40 -2.59 18.65
C SER A 69 16.69 -1.33 18.11
N LEU A 70 15.39 -1.18 18.37
CA LEU A 70 14.60 -0.07 17.85
C LEU A 70 14.73 1.17 18.75
N ASP A 71 15.22 2.28 18.18
CA ASP A 71 15.39 3.54 18.92
C ASP A 71 14.06 4.24 19.23
N LYS A 72 13.03 3.94 18.44
CA LYS A 72 11.69 4.54 18.52
C LYS A 72 10.63 3.49 18.22
N PRO A 73 9.42 3.62 18.79
CA PRO A 73 8.33 2.70 18.51
C PRO A 73 7.99 2.69 17.02
N ILE A 74 7.66 1.49 16.53
CA ILE A 74 7.14 1.24 15.19
C ILE A 74 5.77 0.58 15.33
N GLN A 75 4.93 0.71 14.32
CA GLN A 75 3.65 0.00 14.28
C GLN A 75 3.76 -1.20 13.35
N ILE A 76 3.43 -2.39 13.85
CA ILE A 76 3.34 -3.61 13.05
C ILE A 76 1.86 -3.88 12.79
N ASN A 77 1.48 -3.94 11.51
CA ASN A 77 0.12 -4.20 11.08
C ASN A 77 0.05 -5.47 10.22
N ARG A 78 -1.05 -6.20 10.31
CA ARG A 78 -1.37 -7.33 9.43
C ARG A 78 -2.64 -7.01 8.66
N THR A 79 -2.51 -6.81 7.36
CA THR A 79 -3.61 -6.38 6.48
C THR A 79 -3.94 -7.49 5.50
N SER A 80 -5.24 -7.73 5.32
CA SER A 80 -5.77 -8.64 4.30
C SER A 80 -5.73 -7.95 2.94
N ILE A 81 -4.95 -8.45 1.98
CA ILE A 81 -4.87 -7.94 0.60
C ILE A 81 -5.47 -8.98 -0.35
N PRO A 82 -6.34 -8.60 -1.30
CA PRO A 82 -6.79 -9.52 -2.34
C PRO A 82 -5.57 -10.05 -3.11
N VAL A 83 -5.61 -11.33 -3.49
CA VAL A 83 -4.48 -11.90 -4.23
C VAL A 83 -4.59 -11.50 -5.70
N ASN A 84 -3.56 -10.81 -6.19
CA ASN A 84 -3.39 -10.58 -7.61
C ASN A 84 -2.56 -11.72 -8.22
N LEU A 85 -3.17 -12.52 -9.11
CA LEU A 85 -2.49 -13.62 -9.82
C LEU A 85 -2.00 -13.22 -11.22
N THR A 86 -2.05 -11.94 -11.58
CA THR A 86 -1.73 -11.46 -12.94
C THR A 86 -0.31 -11.84 -13.37
N ASP A 87 0.69 -11.64 -12.51
CA ASP A 87 2.07 -12.02 -12.81
C ASP A 87 2.24 -13.53 -12.99
N TYR A 88 1.58 -14.32 -12.12
CA TYR A 88 1.56 -15.77 -12.22
C TYR A 88 0.95 -16.22 -13.55
N ILE A 89 -0.21 -15.66 -13.92
CA ILE A 89 -0.88 -15.91 -15.20
C ILE A 89 0.02 -15.52 -16.38
N ASN A 90 0.68 -14.37 -16.31
CA ASN A 90 1.58 -13.89 -17.37
C ASN A 90 2.78 -14.81 -17.56
N HIS A 91 3.38 -15.30 -16.47
CA HIS A 91 4.44 -16.30 -16.53
C HIS A 91 4.01 -17.57 -17.29
N PHE A 92 2.80 -18.09 -17.03
CA PHE A 92 2.30 -19.25 -17.78
C PHE A 92 1.96 -18.91 -19.24
N LYS A 93 1.51 -17.69 -19.53
CA LYS A 93 1.28 -17.25 -20.92
C LYS A 93 2.59 -17.18 -21.70
N GLU A 94 3.65 -16.59 -21.14
CA GLU A 94 4.97 -16.54 -21.78
C GLU A 94 5.49 -17.94 -22.08
N ASN A 95 5.38 -18.85 -21.10
CA ASN A 95 5.76 -20.25 -21.28
C ASN A 95 4.86 -21.00 -22.29
N TYR A 96 3.61 -20.58 -22.46
CA TYR A 96 2.70 -21.12 -23.47
C TYR A 96 3.10 -20.71 -24.89
N PHE A 97 3.50 -19.44 -25.07
CA PHE A 97 3.95 -18.95 -26.38
C PHE A 97 5.33 -19.49 -26.77
N SER A 98 6.21 -19.75 -25.80
CA SER A 98 7.56 -20.29 -26.06
C SER A 98 7.59 -21.81 -26.27
N SER A 99 6.59 -22.56 -25.80
CA SER A 99 6.60 -24.03 -25.88
C SER A 99 6.09 -24.56 -27.22
N THR A 100 6.93 -25.35 -27.91
CA THR A 100 6.55 -26.05 -29.15
C THR A 100 5.73 -27.33 -28.88
N ASN A 101 5.87 -27.93 -27.69
CA ASN A 101 5.23 -29.20 -27.34
C ASN A 101 3.72 -29.01 -27.06
N LYS A 102 2.88 -29.78 -27.78
CA LYS A 102 1.41 -29.73 -27.68
C LYS A 102 0.87 -30.07 -26.29
N PHE A 103 1.46 -31.04 -25.59
CA PHE A 103 1.00 -31.46 -24.26
C PHE A 103 1.32 -30.41 -23.20
N LYS A 104 2.53 -29.82 -23.25
CA LYS A 104 2.91 -28.72 -22.35
C LYS A 104 2.00 -27.51 -22.51
N ARG A 105 1.70 -27.12 -23.75
CA ARG A 105 0.75 -26.04 -24.05
C ARG A 105 -0.65 -26.30 -23.48
N LYS A 106 -1.17 -27.52 -23.64
CA LYS A 106 -2.48 -27.90 -23.08
C LYS A 106 -2.50 -27.82 -21.54
N MET A 107 -1.41 -28.25 -20.89
CA MET A 107 -1.27 -28.16 -19.43
C MET A 107 -1.22 -26.70 -18.97
N GLN A 108 -0.40 -25.86 -19.61
CA GLN A 108 -0.33 -24.42 -19.30
C GLN A 108 -1.66 -23.71 -19.52
N GLN A 109 -2.38 -24.02 -20.59
CA GLN A 109 -3.72 -23.48 -20.84
C GLN A 109 -4.69 -23.84 -19.71
N SER A 110 -4.65 -25.08 -19.21
CA SER A 110 -5.47 -25.51 -18.07
C SER A 110 -5.12 -24.74 -16.80
N TYR A 111 -3.83 -24.49 -16.53
CA TYR A 111 -3.39 -23.70 -15.38
C TYR A 111 -3.81 -22.24 -15.48
N ILE A 112 -3.69 -21.62 -16.66
CA ILE A 112 -4.15 -20.25 -16.89
C ILE A 112 -5.66 -20.14 -16.65
N TRP A 113 -6.45 -21.09 -17.15
CA TRP A 113 -7.90 -21.12 -16.93
C TRP A 113 -8.23 -21.28 -15.43
N TYR A 114 -7.57 -22.20 -14.75
CA TYR A 114 -7.75 -22.42 -13.32
C TYR A 114 -7.38 -21.18 -12.48
N ALA A 115 -6.23 -20.56 -12.76
CA ALA A 115 -5.78 -19.36 -12.06
C ALA A 115 -6.72 -18.17 -12.29
N LYS A 116 -7.27 -18.02 -13.50
CA LYS A 116 -8.29 -17.01 -13.80
C LYS A 116 -9.57 -17.22 -12.99
N ASN A 117 -10.09 -18.45 -12.95
CA ASN A 117 -11.29 -18.73 -12.17
C ASN A 117 -11.09 -18.43 -10.68
N ILE A 118 -9.90 -18.74 -10.13
CA ILE A 118 -9.59 -18.38 -8.73
C ILE A 118 -9.56 -16.86 -8.54
N GLN A 119 -9.00 -16.11 -9.49
CA GLN A 119 -8.98 -14.64 -9.43
C GLN A 119 -10.40 -14.04 -9.53
N ASP A 120 -11.26 -14.65 -10.35
CA ASP A 120 -12.65 -14.23 -10.53
C ASP A 120 -13.53 -14.58 -9.32
N ASP A 121 -13.19 -15.63 -8.57
CA ASP A 121 -13.94 -16.07 -7.39
C ASP A 121 -13.86 -15.08 -6.21
N LYS A 122 -13.08 -13.99 -6.30
CA LYS A 122 -12.94 -12.86 -5.35
C LYS A 122 -12.58 -13.21 -3.89
N ASP A 123 -12.79 -14.42 -3.42
CA ASP A 123 -12.67 -14.83 -2.01
C ASP A 123 -11.23 -15.07 -1.56
N MET A 124 -10.26 -15.03 -2.48
CA MET A 124 -8.87 -15.34 -2.16
C MET A 124 -8.11 -14.11 -1.63
N ILE A 125 -7.77 -14.17 -0.34
CA ILE A 125 -7.10 -13.11 0.42
C ILE A 125 -5.73 -13.59 0.92
N ARG A 126 -4.68 -12.77 0.75
CA ARG A 126 -3.39 -12.95 1.42
C ARG A 126 -3.26 -12.01 2.61
N ARG A 127 -2.56 -12.43 3.67
CA ARG A 127 -2.22 -11.57 4.81
C ARG A 127 -0.85 -10.95 4.59
N SER A 128 -0.83 -9.65 4.29
CA SER A 128 0.39 -8.85 4.27
C SER A 128 0.78 -8.41 5.67
N ARG A 129 2.08 -8.29 5.93
CA ARG A 129 2.63 -7.72 7.16
C ARG A 129 3.34 -6.44 6.80
N LEU A 130 2.92 -5.37 7.45
CA LEU A 130 3.38 -4.02 7.20
C LEU A 130 4.03 -3.47 8.46
N ILE A 131 5.16 -2.79 8.30
CA ILE A 131 5.78 -1.99 9.34
C ILE A 131 5.55 -0.52 8.96
N VAL A 132 4.86 0.21 9.82
CA VAL A 132 4.56 1.63 9.65
C VAL A 132 5.51 2.42 10.52
N ILE A 133 6.23 3.36 9.89
CA ILE A 133 7.22 4.22 10.53
C ILE A 133 6.79 5.65 10.31
N ASP A 134 6.68 6.43 11.38
CA ASP A 134 6.30 7.83 11.33
C ASP A 134 7.38 8.76 11.92
N GLU A 135 7.42 9.98 11.38
CA GLU A 135 8.13 11.12 11.95
C GLU A 135 7.24 12.37 11.87
N SER A 136 7.14 13.11 12.98
CA SER A 136 6.39 14.36 13.07
C SER A 136 7.23 15.56 12.65
N PHE A 137 6.60 16.58 12.07
CA PHE A 137 7.23 17.87 11.77
C PHE A 137 6.31 19.03 12.19
N THR A 138 6.85 20.25 12.22
CA THR A 138 6.09 21.45 12.63
C THR A 138 6.15 22.54 11.56
N ASP A 139 7.36 22.83 11.08
CA ASP A 139 7.62 23.84 10.05
C ASP A 139 8.07 23.22 8.72
N GLU A 140 7.96 23.98 7.64
CA GLU A 140 8.36 23.54 6.30
C GLU A 140 9.86 23.21 6.19
N LYS A 141 10.72 23.92 6.94
CA LYS A 141 12.14 23.57 7.06
C LYS A 141 12.35 22.26 7.82
N SER A 142 11.60 22.05 8.91
CA SER A 142 11.67 20.81 9.69
C SER A 142 11.12 19.61 8.93
N LYS A 143 10.26 19.85 7.93
CA LYS A 143 9.69 18.82 7.07
C LYS A 143 10.77 18.13 6.23
N GLU A 144 11.68 18.88 5.62
CA GLU A 144 12.78 18.30 4.83
C GLU A 144 13.72 17.45 5.70
N GLU A 145 14.00 17.90 6.92
CA GLU A 145 14.80 17.16 7.88
C GLU A 145 14.09 15.88 8.34
N ALA A 146 12.78 15.97 8.62
CA ALA A 146 11.95 14.82 8.97
C ALA A 146 11.94 13.77 7.83
N ILE A 147 11.86 14.19 6.57
CA ILE A 147 11.95 13.29 5.41
C ILE A 147 13.30 12.56 5.38
N LYS A 148 14.41 13.29 5.57
CA LYS A 148 15.75 12.69 5.58
C LYS A 148 15.90 11.68 6.72
N LYS A 149 15.46 12.06 7.92
CA LYS A 149 15.47 11.19 9.11
C LYS A 149 14.62 9.94 8.90
N LEU A 150 13.42 10.09 8.34
CA LEU A 150 12.52 8.98 8.06
C LEU A 150 13.14 8.00 7.05
N ARG A 151 13.79 8.50 5.99
CA ARG A 151 14.49 7.65 5.00
C ARG A 151 15.62 6.85 5.63
N HIS A 152 16.47 7.50 6.43
CA HIS A 152 17.56 6.81 7.11
C HIS A 152 17.01 5.72 8.04
N ARG A 153 16.05 6.08 8.90
CA ARG A 153 15.40 5.14 9.82
C ARG A 153 14.72 3.98 9.10
N THR A 154 14.09 4.23 7.96
CA THR A 154 13.46 3.20 7.13
C THR A 154 14.51 2.24 6.58
N SER A 155 15.62 2.75 6.05
CA SER A 155 16.73 1.94 5.56
C SER A 155 17.35 1.10 6.69
N ASP A 156 17.54 1.68 7.87
CA ASP A 156 18.11 0.97 9.01
C ASP A 156 17.20 -0.16 9.49
N ILE A 157 15.88 0.09 9.57
CA ILE A 157 14.89 -0.93 9.93
C ILE A 157 14.85 -2.03 8.86
N LYS A 158 14.92 -1.67 7.58
CA LYS A 158 14.97 -2.64 6.48
C LYS A 158 16.15 -3.61 6.65
N VAL A 159 17.36 -3.08 6.86
CA VAL A 159 18.57 -3.89 7.09
C VAL A 159 18.40 -4.77 8.34
N LYS A 160 17.93 -4.19 9.46
CA LYS A 160 17.69 -4.94 10.69
C LYS A 160 16.69 -6.09 10.52
N VAL A 161 15.66 -5.93 9.68
CA VAL A 161 14.69 -6.99 9.37
C VAL A 161 15.31 -8.08 8.50
N GLU A 162 16.08 -7.70 7.48
CA GLU A 162 16.74 -8.64 6.56
C GLU A 162 17.83 -9.46 7.26
N GLU A 163 18.55 -8.85 8.20
CA GLU A 163 19.61 -9.50 8.99
C GLU A 163 19.08 -10.29 10.19
N MET A 164 17.79 -10.16 10.53
CA MET A 164 17.20 -10.80 11.71
C MET A 164 17.30 -12.33 11.66
N LEU A 165 17.20 -12.93 10.46
CA LEU A 165 17.22 -14.39 10.28
C LEU A 165 18.29 -14.80 9.27
N GLN A 166 19.11 -15.80 9.63
CA GLN A 166 20.17 -16.31 8.74
C GLN A 166 19.60 -17.17 7.60
N SER A 167 18.69 -18.07 7.94
CA SER A 167 17.95 -18.93 7.00
C SER A 167 16.68 -19.42 7.68
N PRO A 168 15.49 -19.22 7.08
CA PRO A 168 15.18 -18.47 5.86
C PRO A 168 15.30 -16.96 6.02
N LYS A 169 15.69 -16.26 4.95
CA LYS A 169 15.82 -14.80 4.95
C LYS A 169 14.46 -14.12 4.88
N LEU A 170 14.32 -13.03 5.62
CA LEU A 170 13.19 -12.11 5.47
C LEU A 170 13.55 -11.03 4.47
N GLU A 171 12.68 -10.82 3.50
CA GLU A 171 12.73 -9.70 2.57
C GLU A 171 11.84 -8.57 3.06
N ALA A 172 12.33 -7.33 2.94
CA ALA A 172 11.60 -6.11 3.25
C ALA A 172 11.63 -5.13 2.05
N SER A 173 10.47 -4.72 1.58
CA SER A 173 10.31 -3.77 0.47
C SER A 173 9.57 -2.51 0.91
N GLU A 174 9.97 -1.36 0.37
CA GLU A 174 9.23 -0.11 0.57
C GLU A 174 7.98 -0.11 -0.33
N LEU A 175 6.84 0.36 0.20
CA LEU A 175 5.63 0.47 -0.60
C LEU A 175 5.73 1.64 -1.59
N THR A 176 5.34 1.38 -2.82
CA THR A 176 5.21 2.39 -3.87
C THR A 176 4.01 3.30 -3.62
N ASN A 177 3.95 4.46 -4.31
CA ASN A 177 2.81 5.38 -4.18
C ASN A 177 1.46 4.71 -4.52
N GLU A 178 1.44 3.82 -5.51
CA GLU A 178 0.24 3.08 -5.92
C GLU A 178 -0.18 2.09 -4.84
N GLU A 179 0.77 1.34 -4.28
CA GLU A 179 0.50 0.42 -3.17
C GLU A 179 0.06 1.14 -1.91
N LEU A 180 0.61 2.32 -1.60
CA LEU A 180 0.19 3.15 -0.47
C LEU A 180 -1.25 3.65 -0.66
N LYS A 181 -1.59 4.08 -1.88
CA LYS A 181 -2.96 4.49 -2.23
C LYS A 181 -3.93 3.32 -2.06
N ASN A 182 -3.59 2.15 -2.61
CA ASN A 182 -4.39 0.94 -2.47
C ASN A 182 -4.54 0.52 -1.00
N TYR A 183 -3.47 0.59 -0.21
CA TYR A 183 -3.48 0.31 1.22
C TYR A 183 -4.44 1.24 1.98
N ILE A 184 -4.44 2.54 1.68
CA ILE A 184 -5.37 3.51 2.28
C ILE A 184 -6.79 3.18 1.86
N HIS A 185 -7.06 3.00 0.57
CA HIS A 185 -8.41 2.65 0.09
C HIS A 185 -8.94 1.40 0.79
N MET A 186 -8.13 0.35 0.86
CA MET A 186 -8.50 -0.89 1.55
C MET A 186 -8.73 -0.72 3.07
N SER A 187 -8.00 0.20 3.70
CA SER A 187 -8.14 0.46 5.14
C SER A 187 -9.44 1.18 5.48
N PHE A 188 -9.96 2.00 4.56
CA PHE A 188 -11.20 2.76 4.76
C PHE A 188 -12.43 2.11 4.13
N ASP A 189 -12.26 1.45 2.99
CA ASP A 189 -13.35 0.87 2.20
C ASP A 189 -12.89 -0.42 1.51
N TYR A 190 -12.91 -1.51 2.29
CA TYR A 190 -12.43 -2.80 1.83
C TYR A 190 -13.28 -3.39 0.69
N GLU A 191 -14.60 -3.25 0.77
CA GLU A 191 -15.54 -3.81 -0.20
C GLU A 191 -15.41 -3.14 -1.57
N ASN A 192 -15.40 -1.80 -1.61
CA ASN A 192 -15.23 -1.09 -2.89
C ASN A 192 -13.78 -1.19 -3.40
N ALA A 193 -12.78 -1.24 -2.53
CA ALA A 193 -11.39 -1.46 -2.97
C ALA A 193 -11.20 -2.82 -3.63
N GLN A 194 -11.89 -3.87 -3.17
CA GLN A 194 -11.84 -5.19 -3.80
C GLN A 194 -12.43 -5.18 -5.21
N ILE A 195 -13.53 -4.44 -5.41
CA ILE A 195 -14.15 -4.25 -6.74
C ILE A 195 -13.22 -3.45 -7.66
N ASN A 196 -12.64 -2.35 -7.18
CA ASN A 196 -11.83 -1.44 -7.99
C ASN A 196 -10.40 -1.92 -8.24
N SER A 197 -9.85 -2.83 -7.43
CA SER A 197 -8.48 -3.36 -7.61
C SER A 197 -8.28 -4.14 -8.92
N MET A 198 -9.36 -4.45 -9.63
CA MET A 198 -9.38 -5.23 -10.88
C MET A 198 -9.69 -4.37 -12.12
N GLU A 199 -10.20 -3.15 -11.94
CA GLU A 199 -10.45 -2.19 -13.03
C GLU A 199 -9.32 -1.15 -13.00
N GLU A 200 -8.43 -1.16 -14.00
CA GLU A 200 -7.43 -0.10 -14.19
C GLU A 200 -8.14 1.23 -14.55
N GLU A 201 -8.76 1.90 -13.58
CA GLU A 201 -9.25 3.25 -13.78
C GLU A 201 -8.10 4.25 -13.78
N VAL A 202 -8.13 5.16 -14.76
CA VAL A 202 -7.18 6.24 -14.98
C VAL A 202 -6.91 7.00 -13.67
N SER A 203 -5.66 6.96 -13.23
CA SER A 203 -5.24 7.56 -11.96
C SER A 203 -5.47 9.08 -11.98
N ILE A 204 -6.42 9.58 -11.19
CA ILE A 204 -6.38 10.98 -10.75
C ILE A 204 -5.36 11.11 -9.60
N PRO A 205 -4.45 12.12 -9.64
CA PRO A 205 -3.59 12.39 -8.50
C PRO A 205 -4.47 12.73 -7.30
N TYR A 206 -4.25 12.03 -6.19
CA TYR A 206 -5.01 12.24 -4.95
C TYR A 206 -4.67 13.64 -4.41
N GLN A 207 -5.52 14.63 -4.69
CA GLN A 207 -5.35 16.01 -4.25
C GLN A 207 -6.58 16.42 -3.45
N ILE A 208 -6.40 16.57 -2.13
CA ILE A 208 -7.46 17.07 -1.25
C ILE A 208 -7.49 18.59 -1.31
N GLY A 209 -8.68 19.13 -1.61
CA GLY A 209 -8.97 20.56 -1.67
C GLY A 209 -9.65 20.94 -2.97
N THR A 210 -10.84 21.54 -2.86
CA THR A 210 -11.65 22.02 -4.01
C THR A 210 -10.87 22.90 -4.99
N ARG A 211 -9.89 23.65 -4.48
CA ARG A 211 -9.05 24.57 -5.28
C ARG A 211 -7.96 23.84 -6.08
N SER A 212 -7.48 22.70 -5.58
CA SER A 212 -6.49 21.87 -6.29
C SER A 212 -7.17 20.99 -7.34
N LEU A 213 -8.34 20.42 -7.01
CA LEU A 213 -9.14 19.61 -7.94
C LEU A 213 -9.49 20.37 -9.22
N LEU A 214 -9.87 21.64 -9.12
CA LEU A 214 -10.12 22.49 -10.30
C LEU A 214 -8.88 22.64 -11.17
N GLN A 215 -7.70 22.85 -10.57
CA GLN A 215 -6.44 22.93 -11.30
C GLN A 215 -6.01 21.58 -11.91
N SER A 216 -6.25 20.45 -11.24
CA SER A 216 -5.99 19.12 -11.79
C SER A 216 -6.89 18.83 -12.98
N VAL A 217 -8.19 19.16 -12.87
CA VAL A 217 -9.17 19.00 -13.96
C VAL A 217 -8.82 19.88 -15.15
N GLU A 218 -8.40 21.12 -14.93
CA GLU A 218 -7.93 22.01 -16.00
C GLU A 218 -6.68 21.48 -16.70
N LYS A 219 -5.70 20.94 -15.95
CA LYS A 219 -4.52 20.28 -16.52
C LYS A 219 -4.87 19.02 -17.32
N LEU A 220 -5.78 18.19 -16.82
CA LEU A 220 -6.18 16.95 -17.49
C LEU A 220 -7.01 17.21 -18.76
N LYS A 221 -7.80 18.29 -18.77
CA LYS A 221 -8.46 18.80 -20.00
C LYS A 221 -7.44 19.28 -21.03
N ALA A 222 -6.35 19.93 -20.60
CA ALA A 222 -5.27 20.34 -21.49
C ALA A 222 -4.47 19.14 -22.05
N GLU A 223 -4.41 18.02 -21.33
CA GLU A 223 -3.79 16.77 -21.77
C GLU A 223 -4.70 15.89 -22.67
N GLY A 224 -5.93 16.32 -22.95
CA GLY A 224 -6.85 15.63 -23.87
C GLY A 224 -7.41 14.29 -23.37
N LYS A 225 -7.29 13.97 -22.07
CA LYS A 225 -7.72 12.68 -21.49
C LYS A 225 -9.20 12.62 -21.08
N PHE A 226 -9.96 13.69 -21.28
CA PHE A 226 -11.41 13.75 -21.05
C PHE A 226 -12.07 14.57 -22.17
N GLU A 227 -12.36 13.93 -23.30
CA GLU A 227 -13.45 14.38 -24.16
C GLU A 227 -14.72 13.65 -23.70
N TYR A 228 -15.77 14.41 -23.35
CA TYR A 228 -17.09 13.82 -23.22
C TYR A 228 -17.56 13.43 -24.61
N TYR A 229 -17.50 12.14 -24.94
CA TYR A 229 -18.54 11.33 -25.59
C TYR A 229 -18.18 9.84 -25.48
#